data_AF-A0A254SAU3-F1
#
_entry.id   AF-A0A254SAU3-F1
#
_cell.length_a   1.000
_cell.length_b   1.000
_cell.length_c   1.000
_cell.angle_alpha   90.00
_cell.angle_beta   90.00
_cell.angle_gamma   90.00
#
_symmetry.space_group_name_H-M   'P 1'
#
loop_
_entity.id
_entity.type
_entity.pdbx_description
1 polymer ?
#
loop_
_entity_poly.entity_id
_entity_poly.type
_entity_poly.pdbx_seq_one_letter_code
_entity_poly.pdbx_strand_id
1 'polypeptide(L)'
;MRKLLAVLVFFTVCATFSFAAPVASAKANVNSSTKIYGAVEAKEGFAGGRLFDVLDSVGGSGTWMEWDVNGVRDPSVMKAIDPLLNSSNKPKMIWAITEREKPLLAVLLPKGAGEVIVFYELGAFDAKPVPLKLNKVLTPDVVFRDYRQISEKEFVHLDRSNLKILVTDKLIRFTYDNPDKTPLRYDPDFATKTLVDKHAEVNDYLGFLRYEYSMMLRAFVQSTRGIFNWQPWHWYMDKWNSKFMITPKEIEMILSKGVPPEYITVFKAKASGGEMVEMRTTGNGFLEMVITRP
;
A
#
# COMPACT_ATOMS: atom_id res chain seq x y z
N MET A 1 -53.06 -45.41 42.02
CA MET A 1 -51.93 -46.02 42.75
C MET A 1 -50.64 -45.67 42.02
N ARG A 2 -49.72 -45.02 42.74
CA ARG A 2 -48.40 -44.53 42.31
C ARG A 2 -47.40 -45.69 42.14
N LYS A 3 -46.58 -45.67 41.09
CA LYS A 3 -45.17 -46.16 41.02
C LYS A 3 -44.54 -45.44 39.80
N LEU A 4 -43.61 -44.49 39.93
CA LEU A 4 -42.22 -44.47 40.44
C LEU A 4 -41.25 -44.23 39.25
N LEU A 5 -40.43 -43.19 39.45
CA LEU A 5 -39.33 -42.65 38.64
C LEU A 5 -38.43 -43.69 37.94
N ALA A 6 -37.89 -43.29 36.78
CA ALA A 6 -36.44 -43.25 36.58
C ALA A 6 -36.04 -42.21 35.51
N VAL A 7 -35.37 -41.15 35.97
CA VAL A 7 -34.56 -40.23 35.19
C VAL A 7 -33.23 -40.92 34.89
N LEU A 8 -32.73 -40.84 33.65
CA LEU A 8 -31.30 -40.98 33.39
C LEU A 8 -30.87 -40.04 32.26
N VAL A 9 -30.10 -39.05 32.70
CA VAL A 9 -29.22 -38.15 31.94
C VAL A 9 -27.94 -38.92 31.60
N PHE A 10 -27.26 -38.52 30.51
CA PHE A 10 -25.87 -38.77 30.05
C PHE A 10 -25.84 -39.40 28.64
N PHE A 11 -24.99 -39.02 27.69
CA PHE A 11 -23.96 -37.99 27.55
C PHE A 11 -23.62 -37.89 26.04
N THR A 12 -23.23 -36.70 25.57
CA THR A 12 -22.30 -36.42 24.46
C THR A 12 -21.90 -37.52 23.46
N VAL A 13 -22.13 -37.25 22.17
CA VAL A 13 -21.11 -37.47 21.13
C VAL A 13 -21.06 -36.23 20.24
N CYS A 14 -20.19 -35.27 20.61
CA CYS A 14 -19.69 -34.27 19.68
C CYS A 14 -18.76 -34.99 18.71
N ALA A 15 -19.18 -35.12 17.45
CA ALA A 15 -18.28 -35.48 16.37
C ALA A 15 -17.33 -34.31 16.11
N THR A 16 -16.18 -34.30 16.77
CA THR A 16 -15.07 -33.41 16.44
C THR A 16 -14.43 -33.87 15.14
N PHE A 17 -14.74 -33.18 14.05
CA PHE A 17 -13.90 -33.23 12.85
C PHE A 17 -12.60 -32.49 13.16
N SER A 18 -11.57 -33.26 13.54
CA SER A 18 -10.20 -32.78 13.63
C SER A 18 -9.62 -32.60 12.23
N PHE A 19 -9.73 -31.39 11.67
CA PHE A 19 -8.80 -30.95 10.64
C PHE A 19 -7.64 -30.22 11.33
N ALA A 20 -6.48 -30.87 11.28
CA ALA A 20 -5.24 -30.39 11.85
C ALA A 20 -4.84 -29.04 11.26
N ALA A 21 -4.65 -28.04 12.13
CA ALA A 21 -3.72 -26.96 11.86
C ALA A 21 -2.31 -27.55 11.70
N PRO A 22 -1.43 -26.97 10.87
CA PRO A 22 -0.08 -27.49 10.74
C PRO A 22 0.67 -27.25 12.06
N VAL A 23 0.81 -28.32 12.83
CA VAL A 23 1.75 -28.39 13.95
C VAL A 23 3.15 -28.42 13.35
N ALA A 24 3.99 -27.48 13.77
CA ALA A 24 5.38 -27.40 13.38
C ALA A 24 6.12 -28.72 13.66
N SER A 25 6.45 -29.49 12.62
CA SER A 25 7.44 -30.56 12.71
C SER A 25 8.77 -30.05 12.14
N ALA A 26 9.73 -29.83 13.04
CA ALA A 26 11.10 -29.51 12.70
C ALA A 26 11.80 -30.72 12.07
N LYS A 27 12.32 -30.54 10.84
CA LYS A 27 13.66 -30.93 10.39
C LYS A 27 13.78 -30.68 8.87
N ALA A 28 14.15 -29.45 8.53
CA ALA A 28 14.84 -29.14 7.29
C ALA A 28 15.83 -28.01 7.60
N ASN A 29 17.12 -28.31 7.51
CA ASN A 29 18.18 -27.32 7.60
C ASN A 29 18.10 -26.45 6.33
N VAL A 30 17.35 -25.36 6.41
CA VAL A 30 17.31 -24.28 5.43
C VAL A 30 17.38 -23.01 6.27
N ASN A 31 18.36 -22.14 6.03
CA ASN A 31 18.44 -20.83 6.68
C ASN A 31 17.06 -20.13 6.63
N SER A 32 16.35 -20.14 7.76
CA SER A 32 14.91 -19.89 7.82
C SER A 32 14.62 -18.44 8.18
N SER A 33 14.75 -17.56 7.18
CA SER A 33 14.51 -16.11 7.32
C SER A 33 13.05 -15.67 7.49
N THR A 34 12.08 -16.60 7.52
CA THR A 34 10.65 -16.29 7.67
C THR A 34 10.12 -17.03 8.90
N LYS A 35 9.72 -16.29 9.93
CA LYS A 35 9.21 -16.84 11.20
C LYS A 35 7.74 -16.47 11.37
N ILE A 36 6.91 -17.41 11.79
CA ILE A 36 5.54 -17.08 12.22
C ILE A 36 5.64 -16.25 13.50
N TYR A 37 5.18 -15.01 13.43
CA TYR A 37 5.17 -14.06 14.54
C TYR A 37 3.96 -14.31 15.46
N GLY A 38 2.80 -14.59 14.87
CA GLY A 38 1.58 -14.86 15.61
C GLY A 38 0.39 -15.14 14.68
N ALA A 39 -0.76 -15.46 15.27
CA ALA A 39 -2.02 -15.61 14.55
C ALA A 39 -3.20 -15.16 15.41
N VAL A 40 -4.21 -14.57 14.77
CA VAL A 40 -5.44 -14.11 15.42
C VAL A 40 -6.64 -14.67 14.67
N GLU A 41 -7.57 -15.28 15.40
CA GLU A 41 -8.73 -15.97 14.82
C GLU A 41 -10.03 -15.22 15.10
N ALA A 42 -10.94 -15.25 14.11
CA ALA A 42 -12.29 -14.75 14.23
C ALA A 42 -13.28 -15.83 13.79
N LYS A 43 -14.13 -16.30 14.73
CA LYS A 43 -15.08 -17.41 14.48
C LYS A 43 -16.13 -17.09 13.40
N GLU A 44 -16.50 -15.83 13.26
CA GLU A 44 -17.51 -15.34 12.31
C GLU A 44 -16.88 -14.51 11.17
N GLY A 45 -15.54 -14.51 11.07
CA GLY A 45 -14.80 -13.61 10.19
C GLY A 45 -14.54 -12.23 10.79
N PHE A 46 -13.73 -11.41 10.12
CA PHE A 46 -13.39 -10.07 10.54
C PHE A 46 -14.30 -9.03 9.86
N ALA A 47 -15.01 -8.24 10.66
CA ALA A 47 -15.58 -6.98 10.17
C ALA A 47 -14.45 -5.98 9.86
N GLY A 48 -14.65 -5.10 8.87
CA GLY A 48 -13.60 -4.20 8.35
C GLY A 48 -12.86 -3.41 9.44
N GLY A 49 -13.56 -2.74 10.37
CA GLY A 49 -12.92 -2.01 11.46
C GLY A 49 -12.07 -2.92 12.37
N ARG A 50 -12.64 -4.05 12.79
CA ARG A 50 -11.94 -5.03 13.64
C ARG A 50 -10.72 -5.66 12.95
N LEU A 51 -10.77 -5.84 11.63
CA LEU A 51 -9.63 -6.33 10.85
C LEU A 51 -8.43 -5.38 11.00
N PHE A 52 -8.65 -4.09 10.76
CA PHE A 52 -7.59 -3.09 10.86
C PHE A 52 -7.14 -2.85 12.30
N ASP A 53 -8.04 -2.90 13.29
CA ASP A 53 -7.64 -2.87 14.71
C ASP A 53 -6.66 -4.00 15.06
N VAL A 54 -6.89 -5.21 14.52
CA VAL A 54 -5.98 -6.34 14.74
C VAL A 54 -4.65 -6.12 14.03
N LEU A 55 -4.67 -5.65 12.78
CA LEU A 55 -3.45 -5.32 12.04
C LEU A 55 -2.64 -4.26 12.80
N ASP A 56 -3.26 -3.19 13.29
CA ASP A 56 -2.60 -2.11 14.01
C ASP A 56 -2.11 -2.54 15.39
N SER A 57 -2.84 -3.42 16.09
CA SER A 57 -2.38 -3.98 17.38
C SER A 57 -1.06 -4.75 17.28
N VAL A 58 -0.79 -5.36 16.12
CA VAL A 58 0.45 -6.09 15.86
C VAL A 58 1.48 -5.19 15.18
N GLY A 59 1.06 -4.40 14.20
CA GLY A 59 1.88 -3.56 13.33
C GLY A 59 2.40 -2.30 14.01
N GLY A 60 1.70 -1.79 15.02
CA GLY A 60 1.95 -0.49 15.63
C GLY A 60 1.42 0.64 14.75
N SER A 61 2.20 1.72 14.63
CA SER A 61 1.82 2.94 13.91
C SER A 61 2.20 2.97 12.42
N GLY A 62 2.74 1.87 11.87
CA GLY A 62 3.13 1.82 10.46
C GLY A 62 1.95 1.56 9.51
N THR A 63 2.18 1.72 8.22
CA THR A 63 1.11 1.65 7.22
C THR A 63 1.01 0.24 6.64
N TRP A 64 -0.10 -0.45 6.86
CA TRP A 64 -0.36 -1.73 6.19
C TRP A 64 -0.68 -1.51 4.70
N MET A 65 0.14 -2.12 3.84
CA MET A 65 0.04 -2.03 2.39
C MET A 65 -0.40 -3.36 1.81
N GLU A 66 -1.52 -3.38 1.09
CA GLU A 66 -2.02 -4.59 0.44
C GLU A 66 -1.04 -5.05 -0.65
N TRP A 67 -0.74 -6.35 -0.67
CA TRP A 67 0.10 -6.96 -1.69
C TRP A 67 -0.64 -7.04 -3.03
N ASP A 68 0.04 -6.66 -4.11
CA ASP A 68 -0.48 -6.78 -5.46
C ASP A 68 0.03 -8.06 -6.13
N VAL A 69 -0.89 -8.95 -6.50
CA VAL A 69 -0.59 -10.20 -7.20
C VAL A 69 0.07 -9.97 -8.57
N ASN A 70 -0.18 -8.82 -9.21
CA ASN A 70 0.43 -8.42 -10.48
C ASN A 70 1.74 -7.65 -10.29
N GLY A 71 2.13 -7.37 -9.04
CA GLY A 71 3.36 -6.68 -8.71
C GLY A 71 4.58 -7.61 -8.74
N VAL A 72 5.75 -7.00 -8.56
CA VAL A 72 7.03 -7.70 -8.42
C VAL A 72 6.94 -8.70 -7.27
N ARG A 73 7.36 -9.94 -7.56
CA ARG A 73 7.44 -11.03 -6.60
C ARG A 73 8.73 -10.90 -5.78
N ASP A 74 8.62 -10.29 -4.61
CA ASP A 74 9.76 -10.16 -3.68
C ASP A 74 10.13 -11.54 -3.11
N PRO A 75 11.38 -12.02 -3.26
CA PRO A 75 11.77 -13.38 -2.85
C PRO A 75 11.43 -13.71 -1.39
N SER A 76 11.71 -12.79 -0.46
CA SER A 76 11.41 -12.98 0.96
C SER A 76 9.92 -13.06 1.25
N VAL A 77 9.11 -12.27 0.54
CA VAL A 77 7.64 -12.35 0.59
C VAL A 77 7.14 -13.67 -0.01
N MET A 78 7.63 -14.05 -1.18
CA MET A 78 7.18 -15.25 -1.88
C MET A 78 7.50 -16.54 -1.13
N LYS A 79 8.60 -16.58 -0.37
CA LYS A 79 8.92 -17.71 0.51
C LYS A 79 7.81 -17.99 1.54
N ALA A 80 7.11 -16.96 2.00
CA ALA A 80 5.95 -17.11 2.89
C ALA A 80 4.67 -17.45 2.12
N ILE A 81 4.48 -16.86 0.95
CA ILE A 81 3.21 -16.86 0.21
C ILE A 81 3.06 -18.08 -0.73
N ASP A 82 4.12 -18.50 -1.43
CA ASP A 82 4.06 -19.55 -2.46
C ASP A 82 3.45 -20.87 -1.95
N PRO A 83 3.76 -21.36 -0.72
CA PRO A 83 3.10 -22.55 -0.18
C PRO A 83 1.58 -22.37 -0.03
N LEU A 84 1.14 -21.15 0.32
CA LEU A 84 -0.27 -20.83 0.55
C LEU A 84 -1.04 -20.70 -0.76
N LEU A 85 -0.44 -20.10 -1.79
CA LEU A 85 -1.06 -19.95 -3.12
C LEU A 85 -1.31 -21.29 -3.83
N ASN A 86 -0.45 -22.27 -3.56
CA ASN A 86 -0.58 -23.63 -4.09
C ASN A 86 -1.46 -24.53 -3.21
N SER A 87 -1.92 -24.03 -2.05
CA SER A 87 -2.80 -24.77 -1.16
C SER A 87 -4.27 -24.61 -1.56
N SER A 88 -5.12 -25.53 -1.08
CA SER A 88 -6.58 -25.38 -1.19
C SER A 88 -7.12 -24.23 -0.33
N ASN A 89 -6.40 -23.85 0.73
CA ASN A 89 -6.77 -22.76 1.64
C ASN A 89 -6.10 -21.45 1.20
N LYS A 90 -6.52 -20.90 0.06
CA LYS A 90 -5.89 -19.72 -0.52
C LYS A 90 -6.09 -18.47 0.34
N PRO A 91 -5.08 -17.58 0.41
CA PRO A 91 -5.23 -16.26 1.03
C PRO A 91 -6.38 -15.47 0.44
N LYS A 92 -7.19 -14.85 1.29
CA LYS A 92 -8.21 -13.87 0.89
C LYS A 92 -7.55 -12.52 0.59
N MET A 93 -6.67 -12.08 1.49
CA MET A 93 -5.94 -10.82 1.39
C MET A 93 -4.59 -10.95 2.09
N ILE A 94 -3.64 -10.14 1.64
CA ILE A 94 -2.27 -10.11 2.14
C ILE A 94 -1.85 -8.65 2.29
N TRP A 95 -1.28 -8.30 3.44
CA TRP A 95 -0.72 -6.99 3.70
C TRP A 95 0.71 -7.09 4.17
N ALA A 96 1.48 -6.04 3.91
CA ALA A 96 2.84 -5.87 4.35
C ALA A 96 3.00 -4.54 5.08
N ILE A 97 3.85 -4.51 6.08
CA ILE A 97 4.27 -3.29 6.79
C ILE A 97 5.79 -3.23 6.80
N THR A 98 6.33 -2.04 6.52
CA THR A 98 7.77 -1.86 6.25
C THR A 98 8.46 -1.01 7.30
N GLU A 99 7.70 -0.19 8.01
CA GLU A 99 8.14 0.83 8.97
C GLU A 99 8.52 0.21 10.32
N ARG A 100 9.36 -0.83 10.29
CA ARG A 100 9.81 -1.62 11.44
C ARG A 100 11.25 -2.09 11.19
N GLU A 101 11.94 -2.51 12.25
CA GLU A 101 13.27 -3.13 12.13
C GLU A 101 13.23 -4.36 11.22
N LYS A 102 12.17 -5.17 11.36
CA LYS A 102 11.87 -6.30 10.48
C LYS A 102 10.48 -6.16 9.90
N PRO A 103 10.32 -6.29 8.58
CA PRO A 103 9.00 -6.27 7.98
C PRO A 103 8.08 -7.38 8.49
N LEU A 104 6.78 -7.09 8.53
CA LEU A 104 5.76 -8.11 8.77
C LEU A 104 4.87 -8.27 7.54
N LEU A 105 4.45 -9.52 7.32
CA LEU A 105 3.43 -9.89 6.36
C LEU A 105 2.22 -10.43 7.13
N ALA A 106 1.04 -9.87 6.92
CA ALA A 106 -0.21 -10.39 7.45
C ALA A 106 -0.97 -11.10 6.32
N VAL A 107 -1.39 -12.34 6.56
CA VAL A 107 -2.11 -13.16 5.58
C VAL A 107 -3.46 -13.57 6.17
N LEU A 108 -4.54 -13.10 5.55
CA LEU A 108 -5.90 -13.48 5.91
C LEU A 108 -6.27 -14.78 5.18
N LEU A 109 -6.57 -15.82 5.94
CA LEU A 109 -6.93 -17.14 5.45
C LEU A 109 -8.34 -17.52 5.90
N PRO A 110 -9.08 -18.30 5.07
CA PRO A 110 -10.28 -18.98 5.54
C PRO A 110 -9.95 -19.95 6.69
N LYS A 111 -10.83 -20.05 7.68
CA LYS A 111 -10.76 -21.06 8.75
C LYS A 111 -12.15 -21.56 9.14
N GLY A 112 -12.61 -22.64 8.49
CA GLY A 112 -13.95 -23.18 8.70
C GLY A 112 -15.01 -22.16 8.28
N ALA A 113 -15.94 -21.83 9.19
CA ALA A 113 -16.93 -20.77 8.99
C ALA A 113 -16.37 -19.35 9.24
N GLY A 114 -15.16 -19.24 9.78
CA GLY A 114 -14.52 -17.98 10.14
C GLY A 114 -13.23 -17.71 9.37
N GLU A 115 -12.36 -16.92 9.97
CA GLU A 115 -11.12 -16.44 9.37
C GLU A 115 -9.97 -16.43 10.38
N VAL A 116 -8.74 -16.49 9.87
CA VAL A 116 -7.52 -16.32 10.66
C VAL A 116 -6.56 -15.37 9.94
N ILE A 117 -5.96 -14.45 10.69
CA ILE A 117 -4.85 -13.64 10.21
C ILE A 117 -3.57 -14.23 10.78
N VAL A 118 -2.67 -14.64 9.89
CA VAL A 118 -1.34 -15.15 10.27
C VAL A 118 -0.30 -14.08 9.96
N PHE A 119 0.55 -13.80 10.93
CA PHE A 119 1.63 -12.82 10.81
C PHE A 119 2.97 -13.54 10.62
N TYR A 120 3.70 -13.17 9.57
CA TYR A 120 5.03 -13.65 9.27
C TYR A 120 6.03 -12.50 9.42
N GLU A 121 7.05 -12.69 10.25
CA GLU A 121 8.21 -11.80 10.31
C GLU A 121 9.16 -12.17 9.17
N LEU A 122 9.47 -11.18 8.34
CA LEU A 122 10.42 -11.30 7.23
C LEU A 122 11.78 -10.76 7.65
N GLY A 123 12.85 -11.30 7.06
CA GLY A 123 14.19 -10.74 7.25
C GLY A 123 14.34 -9.34 6.64
N ALA A 124 13.88 -9.16 5.40
CA ALA A 124 13.88 -7.89 4.67
C ALA A 124 12.98 -7.97 3.43
N PHE A 125 12.75 -6.83 2.75
CA PHE A 125 12.30 -6.81 1.35
C PHE A 125 13.52 -6.77 0.41
N ASP A 126 13.82 -7.90 -0.21
CA ASP A 126 15.06 -8.17 -0.93
C ASP A 126 14.92 -8.20 -2.45
N ALA A 127 13.75 -7.82 -2.99
CA ALA A 127 13.58 -7.60 -4.41
C ALA A 127 14.62 -6.58 -4.95
N LYS A 128 15.21 -6.93 -6.11
CA LYS A 128 16.06 -6.02 -6.87
C LYS A 128 15.19 -5.03 -7.65
N PRO A 129 15.59 -3.73 -7.75
CA PRO A 129 14.86 -2.77 -8.55
C PRO A 129 14.70 -3.22 -10.00
N VAL A 130 13.47 -3.10 -10.52
CA VAL A 130 13.15 -3.30 -11.94
C VAL A 130 12.50 -2.05 -12.52
N PRO A 131 12.58 -1.82 -13.84
CA PRO A 131 11.92 -0.68 -14.48
C PRO A 131 10.43 -0.63 -14.16
N LEU A 132 9.92 0.59 -13.96
CA LEU A 132 8.49 0.82 -13.80
C LEU A 132 7.76 0.40 -15.09
N LYS A 133 6.63 -0.27 -14.93
CA LYS A 133 5.81 -0.77 -16.02
C LYS A 133 4.34 -0.67 -15.60
N LEU A 134 3.49 -0.32 -16.56
CA LEU A 134 2.05 -0.46 -16.42
C LEU A 134 1.60 -1.85 -16.85
N ASN A 135 0.67 -2.43 -16.10
CA ASN A 135 0.06 -3.68 -16.52
C ASN A 135 -0.84 -3.43 -17.74
N LYS A 136 -0.76 -4.34 -18.72
CA LYS A 136 -1.40 -4.17 -20.04
C LYS A 136 -2.92 -4.20 -19.97
N VAL A 137 -3.47 -4.98 -19.05
CA VAL A 137 -4.91 -5.15 -18.87
C VAL A 137 -5.26 -4.50 -17.54
N LEU A 138 -5.95 -3.36 -17.63
CA LEU A 138 -6.51 -2.64 -16.49
C LEU A 138 -8.01 -2.86 -16.53
N THR A 139 -8.51 -3.83 -15.76
CA THR A 139 -9.96 -4.03 -15.60
C THR A 139 -10.44 -3.06 -14.51
N PRO A 140 -11.32 -2.09 -14.80
CA PRO A 140 -11.68 -1.04 -13.85
C PRO A 140 -12.23 -1.54 -12.51
N ASP A 141 -12.95 -2.66 -12.50
CA ASP A 141 -13.48 -3.34 -11.31
C ASP A 141 -12.37 -3.84 -10.37
N VAL A 142 -11.22 -4.24 -10.93
CA VAL A 142 -10.05 -4.67 -10.15
C VAL A 142 -9.23 -3.45 -9.73
N VAL A 143 -8.99 -2.54 -10.66
CA VAL A 143 -8.06 -1.42 -10.47
C VAL A 143 -8.63 -0.34 -9.56
N PHE A 144 -9.90 -0.02 -9.74
CA PHE A 144 -10.65 1.01 -9.02
C PHE A 144 -11.67 0.40 -8.06
N ARG A 145 -11.35 -0.77 -7.49
CA ARG A 145 -12.20 -1.48 -6.51
C ARG A 145 -12.75 -0.58 -5.41
N ASP A 146 -11.92 0.36 -4.94
CA ASP A 146 -12.24 1.27 -3.83
C ASP A 146 -12.93 2.56 -4.31
N TYR A 147 -13.41 2.58 -5.55
CA TYR A 147 -14.08 3.71 -6.18
C TYR A 147 -15.43 3.31 -6.77
N ARG A 148 -16.39 4.24 -6.73
CA ARG A 148 -17.63 4.17 -7.51
C ARG A 148 -17.48 4.93 -8.81
N GLN A 149 -17.96 4.35 -9.91
CA GLN A 149 -18.07 5.05 -11.18
C GLN A 149 -19.24 6.04 -11.13
N ILE A 150 -19.00 7.30 -11.51
CA ILE A 150 -20.02 8.36 -11.55
C ILE A 150 -20.36 8.79 -12.98
N SER A 151 -19.45 8.56 -13.92
CA SER A 151 -19.67 8.74 -15.35
C SER A 151 -18.81 7.74 -16.14
N GLU A 152 -18.94 7.71 -17.46
CA GLU A 152 -18.13 6.83 -18.33
C GLU A 152 -16.62 6.97 -18.06
N LYS A 153 -16.17 8.16 -17.67
CA LYS A 153 -14.75 8.51 -17.53
C LYS A 153 -14.34 8.85 -16.11
N GLU A 154 -15.28 8.96 -15.17
CA GLU A 154 -15.00 9.48 -13.83
C GLU A 154 -15.38 8.52 -12.72
N PHE A 155 -14.51 8.46 -11.72
CA PHE A 155 -14.64 7.63 -10.54
C PHE A 155 -14.38 8.47 -9.29
N VAL A 156 -15.09 8.17 -8.20
CA VAL A 156 -14.95 8.82 -6.91
C VAL A 156 -14.74 7.77 -5.84
N HIS A 157 -13.77 7.96 -4.96
CA HIS A 157 -13.47 6.99 -3.90
C HIS A 157 -14.68 6.78 -2.99
N LEU A 158 -14.89 5.54 -2.54
CA LEU A 158 -16.07 5.17 -1.74
C LEU A 158 -16.15 5.97 -0.43
N ASP A 159 -15.03 6.13 0.26
CA ASP A 159 -14.95 6.80 1.57
C ASP A 159 -14.46 8.27 1.51
N ARG A 160 -13.94 8.73 0.37
CA ARG A 160 -13.21 10.01 0.26
C ARG A 160 -13.65 10.75 -1.00
N SER A 161 -14.68 11.58 -0.90
CA SER A 161 -15.26 12.29 -2.05
C SER A 161 -14.30 13.26 -2.75
N ASN A 162 -13.23 13.66 -2.08
CA ASN A 162 -12.18 14.51 -2.61
C ASN A 162 -11.07 13.75 -3.37
N LEU A 163 -11.12 12.42 -3.38
CA LEU A 163 -10.26 11.56 -4.17
C LEU A 163 -11.02 11.10 -5.42
N LYS A 164 -10.54 11.53 -6.59
CA LYS A 164 -11.22 11.30 -7.88
C LYS A 164 -10.25 10.76 -8.92
N ILE A 165 -10.80 10.05 -9.89
CA ILE A 165 -10.07 9.54 -11.05
C ILE A 165 -10.82 9.95 -12.32
N LEU A 166 -10.07 10.48 -13.28
CA LEU A 166 -10.51 10.68 -14.66
C LEU A 166 -9.72 9.73 -15.57
N VAL A 167 -10.42 8.95 -16.39
CA VAL A 167 -9.86 7.99 -17.32
C VAL A 167 -10.28 8.35 -18.73
N THR A 168 -9.30 8.55 -19.61
CA THR A 168 -9.50 8.69 -21.04
C THR A 168 -8.62 7.69 -21.80
N ASP A 169 -8.75 7.70 -23.13
CA ASP A 169 -7.87 6.97 -24.04
C ASP A 169 -6.39 7.34 -23.85
N LYS A 170 -6.10 8.63 -23.62
CA LYS A 170 -4.76 9.21 -23.55
C LYS A 170 -4.23 9.37 -22.13
N LEU A 171 -5.09 9.45 -21.12
CA LEU A 171 -4.66 9.76 -19.76
C LEU A 171 -5.44 9.01 -18.67
N ILE A 172 -4.76 8.72 -17.58
CA ILE A 172 -5.38 8.44 -16.28
C ILE A 172 -4.91 9.53 -15.33
N ARG A 173 -5.84 10.26 -14.74
CA ARG A 173 -5.55 11.35 -13.80
C ARG A 173 -6.22 11.06 -12.48
N PHE A 174 -5.42 11.02 -11.43
CA PHE A 174 -5.86 10.96 -10.04
C PHE A 174 -5.73 12.35 -9.46
N THR A 175 -6.74 12.79 -8.73
CA THR A 175 -6.73 14.07 -8.03
C THR A 175 -7.15 13.88 -6.59
N TYR A 176 -6.45 14.55 -5.68
CA TYR A 176 -6.83 14.68 -4.28
C TYR A 176 -6.85 16.16 -3.93
N ASP A 177 -7.99 16.64 -3.44
CA ASP A 177 -8.18 18.04 -3.06
C ASP A 177 -8.51 18.15 -1.57
N ASN A 178 -7.57 18.68 -0.80
CA ASN A 178 -7.77 18.95 0.62
C ASN A 178 -6.97 20.19 1.01
N PRO A 179 -7.57 21.40 0.90
CA PRO A 179 -6.85 22.64 1.12
C PRO A 179 -6.06 22.66 2.43
N ASP A 180 -4.76 22.90 2.32
CA ASP A 180 -3.88 22.92 3.49
C ASP A 180 -4.01 24.23 4.26
N LYS A 181 -4.01 24.12 5.59
CA LYS A 181 -4.01 25.29 6.48
C LYS A 181 -2.69 26.07 6.43
N THR A 182 -1.62 25.41 5.99
CA THR A 182 -0.26 25.95 5.92
C THR A 182 0.32 25.60 4.55
N PRO A 183 -0.01 26.35 3.49
CA PRO A 183 0.52 26.10 2.16
C PRO A 183 2.04 26.31 2.13
N LEU A 184 2.69 25.69 1.16
CA LEU A 184 4.11 25.86 0.87
C LEU A 184 4.40 27.34 0.64
N ARG A 185 5.22 27.93 1.52
CA ARG A 185 5.62 29.33 1.42
C ARG A 185 6.58 29.50 0.26
N TYR A 186 6.25 30.42 -0.65
CA TYR A 186 7.16 30.85 -1.71
C TYR A 186 7.85 32.16 -1.33
N ASP A 187 9.17 32.24 -1.54
CA ASP A 187 9.97 33.43 -1.27
C ASP A 187 10.42 34.09 -2.60
N PRO A 188 9.84 35.24 -2.97
CA PRO A 188 10.20 35.95 -4.20
C PRO A 188 11.67 36.35 -4.25
N ASP A 189 12.30 36.55 -3.09
CA ASP A 189 13.66 37.08 -2.97
C ASP A 189 14.71 35.96 -2.85
N PHE A 190 14.32 34.68 -3.03
CA PHE A 190 15.22 33.53 -2.97
C PHE A 190 16.54 33.75 -3.74
N ALA A 191 16.46 34.34 -4.93
CA ALA A 191 17.62 34.57 -5.79
C ALA A 191 18.69 35.46 -5.13
N THR A 192 18.28 36.39 -4.28
CA THR A 192 19.17 37.34 -3.58
C THR A 192 19.73 36.83 -2.25
N LYS A 193 19.25 35.68 -1.78
CA LYS A 193 19.69 35.08 -0.52
C LYS A 193 21.14 34.63 -0.58
N THR A 194 21.76 34.54 0.60
CA THR A 194 23.09 33.93 0.74
C THR A 194 23.04 32.45 0.36
N LEU A 195 24.19 31.87 0.02
CA LEU A 195 24.26 30.42 -0.29
C LEU A 195 23.75 29.54 0.86
N VAL A 196 24.00 29.95 2.11
CA VAL A 196 23.56 29.22 3.30
C VAL A 196 22.03 29.24 3.40
N ASP A 197 21.42 30.40 3.24
CA ASP A 197 19.95 30.54 3.30
C ASP A 197 19.27 29.81 2.14
N LYS A 198 19.86 29.84 0.94
CA LYS A 198 19.38 29.06 -0.21
C LYS A 198 19.38 27.56 0.10
N HIS A 199 20.48 27.04 0.65
CA HIS A 199 20.56 25.63 1.02
C HIS A 199 19.53 25.25 2.10
N ALA A 200 19.32 26.09 3.10
CA ALA A 200 18.32 25.85 4.14
C ALA A 200 16.91 25.77 3.54
N GLU A 201 16.54 26.72 2.69
CA GLU A 201 15.22 26.76 2.06
C GLU A 201 15.00 25.61 1.07
N VAL A 202 16.03 25.23 0.30
CA VAL A 202 15.96 24.03 -0.56
C VAL A 202 15.71 22.77 0.28
N ASN A 203 16.33 22.65 1.45
CA ASN A 203 16.11 21.50 2.35
C ASN A 203 14.70 21.49 2.94
N ASP A 204 14.15 22.65 3.31
CA ASP A 204 12.77 22.76 3.79
C ASP A 204 11.78 22.31 2.70
N TYR A 205 12.01 22.74 1.46
CA TYR A 205 11.24 22.30 0.29
C TYR A 205 11.35 20.79 0.07
N LEU A 206 12.55 20.21 0.16
CA LEU A 206 12.72 18.76 0.05
C LEU A 206 11.94 18.00 1.13
N GLY A 207 11.96 18.50 2.37
CA GLY A 207 11.17 17.94 3.48
C GLY A 207 9.68 17.97 3.20
N PHE A 208 9.16 19.13 2.78
CA PHE A 208 7.76 19.31 2.41
C PHE A 208 7.35 18.40 1.24
N LEU A 209 8.12 18.37 0.15
CA LEU A 209 7.79 17.57 -1.03
C LEU A 209 7.89 16.06 -0.76
N ARG A 210 8.76 15.64 0.16
CA ARG A 210 8.79 14.24 0.62
C ARG A 210 7.51 13.86 1.37
N TYR A 211 7.00 14.77 2.20
CA TYR A 211 5.70 14.59 2.86
C TYR A 211 4.58 14.47 1.82
N GLU A 212 4.53 15.40 0.86
CA GLU A 212 3.54 15.40 -0.21
C GLU A 212 3.57 14.13 -1.06
N TYR A 213 4.77 13.68 -1.43
CA TYR A 213 4.93 12.40 -2.13
C TYR A 213 4.35 11.24 -1.32
N SER A 214 4.60 11.18 -0.01
CA SER A 214 4.04 10.12 0.84
C SER A 214 2.50 10.15 0.89
N MET A 215 1.89 11.34 0.85
CA MET A 215 0.44 11.53 0.76
C MET A 215 -0.09 11.07 -0.60
N MET A 216 0.59 11.39 -1.70
CA MET A 216 0.24 10.93 -3.05
C MET A 216 0.31 9.40 -3.15
N LEU A 217 1.31 8.76 -2.54
CA LEU A 217 1.39 7.30 -2.52
C LEU A 217 0.20 6.67 -1.80
N ARG A 218 -0.21 7.22 -0.65
CA ARG A 218 -1.41 6.75 0.06
C ARG A 218 -2.68 7.00 -0.75
N ALA A 219 -2.81 8.20 -1.32
CA ALA A 219 -3.99 8.61 -2.06
C ALA A 219 -4.15 7.86 -3.38
N PHE A 220 -3.06 7.58 -4.10
CA PHE A 220 -3.14 7.13 -5.50
C PHE A 220 -2.61 5.71 -5.72
N VAL A 221 -1.49 5.36 -5.10
CA VAL A 221 -0.87 4.03 -5.28
C VAL A 221 -1.53 3.01 -4.36
N GLN A 222 -1.79 3.37 -3.10
CA GLN A 222 -2.40 2.45 -2.12
C GLN A 222 -3.93 2.36 -2.22
N SER A 223 -4.60 3.27 -2.93
CA SER A 223 -6.04 3.17 -3.21
C SER A 223 -6.35 2.42 -4.51
N THR A 224 -5.33 2.08 -5.30
CA THR A 224 -5.50 1.34 -6.56
C THR A 224 -4.71 0.05 -6.57
N ARG A 225 -5.12 -0.88 -7.43
CA ARG A 225 -4.45 -2.18 -7.58
C ARG A 225 -4.16 -2.46 -9.03
N GLY A 226 -3.10 -3.18 -9.30
CA GLY A 226 -2.81 -3.70 -10.63
C GLY A 226 -2.45 -2.66 -11.67
N ILE A 227 -2.28 -1.37 -11.35
CA ILE A 227 -1.82 -0.36 -12.33
C ILE A 227 -0.36 -0.61 -12.67
N PHE A 228 0.46 -0.74 -11.64
CA PHE A 228 1.91 -0.79 -11.76
C PHE A 228 2.43 -2.19 -11.43
N ASN A 229 3.58 -2.55 -12.00
CA ASN A 229 4.31 -3.75 -11.60
C ASN A 229 5.01 -3.59 -10.25
N TRP A 230 5.13 -2.39 -9.70
CA TRP A 230 5.76 -2.18 -8.40
C TRP A 230 4.77 -2.45 -7.28
N GLN A 231 5.21 -3.17 -6.25
CA GLN A 231 4.46 -3.31 -5.00
C GLN A 231 4.36 -1.94 -4.30
N PRO A 232 3.30 -1.68 -3.51
CA PRO A 232 3.12 -0.38 -2.85
C PRO A 232 4.34 0.06 -2.01
N TRP A 233 5.00 -0.87 -1.32
CA TRP A 233 6.19 -0.56 -0.53
C TRP A 233 7.42 -0.18 -1.37
N HIS A 234 7.54 -0.65 -2.61
CA HIS A 234 8.67 -0.26 -3.47
C HIS A 234 8.66 1.24 -3.78
N TRP A 235 7.48 1.88 -3.78
CA TRP A 235 7.37 3.32 -3.98
C TRP A 235 7.95 4.15 -2.83
N TYR A 236 8.16 3.55 -1.66
CA TYR A 236 8.79 4.19 -0.49
C TYR A 236 10.29 3.90 -0.39
N MET A 237 10.83 3.00 -1.20
CA MET A 237 12.22 2.56 -1.11
C MET A 237 13.14 3.38 -2.03
N ASP A 238 14.13 4.04 -1.46
CA ASP A 238 15.10 4.89 -2.21
C ASP A 238 15.78 4.15 -3.37
N LYS A 239 16.10 2.86 -3.20
CA LYS A 239 16.71 2.02 -4.25
C LYS A 239 15.85 1.88 -5.51
N TRP A 240 14.54 2.13 -5.40
CA TRP A 240 13.58 2.06 -6.50
C TRP A 240 13.25 3.46 -7.06
N ASN A 241 12.95 4.41 -6.19
CA ASN A 241 12.32 5.68 -6.59
C ASN A 241 13.29 6.86 -6.77
N SER A 242 14.49 6.84 -6.14
CA SER A 242 15.27 8.07 -5.91
C SER A 242 15.66 8.84 -7.18
N LYS A 243 15.97 8.12 -8.26
CA LYS A 243 16.33 8.72 -9.56
C LYS A 243 15.18 9.40 -10.29
N PHE A 244 13.95 9.22 -9.83
CA PHE A 244 12.73 9.79 -10.42
C PHE A 244 12.19 10.97 -9.58
N MET A 245 12.75 11.19 -8.40
CA MET A 245 12.36 12.27 -7.51
C MET A 245 12.96 13.59 -7.98
N ILE A 246 12.25 14.68 -7.71
CA ILE A 246 12.78 16.03 -7.87
C ILE A 246 14.09 16.21 -7.09
N THR A 247 15.07 16.84 -7.74
CA THR A 247 16.40 17.06 -7.18
C THR A 247 16.51 18.42 -6.47
N PRO A 248 17.48 18.59 -5.54
CA PRO A 248 17.76 19.89 -4.92
C PRO A 248 18.02 21.00 -5.96
N LYS A 249 18.71 20.66 -7.05
CA LYS A 249 19.01 21.58 -8.16
C LYS A 249 17.75 22.05 -8.89
N GLU A 250 16.79 21.15 -9.10
CA GLU A 250 15.50 21.52 -9.72
C GLU A 250 14.68 22.44 -8.81
N ILE A 251 14.70 22.20 -7.50
CA ILE A 251 14.05 23.08 -6.51
C ILE A 251 14.70 24.47 -6.54
N GLU A 252 16.04 24.54 -6.46
CA GLU A 252 16.76 25.81 -6.54
C GLU A 252 16.43 26.58 -7.82
N MET A 253 16.33 25.89 -8.96
CA MET A 253 15.91 26.49 -10.23
C MET A 253 14.47 27.00 -10.21
N ILE A 254 13.54 26.30 -9.56
CA ILE A 254 12.15 26.75 -9.39
C ILE A 254 12.13 28.03 -8.56
N LEU A 255 12.76 28.01 -7.38
CA LEU A 255 12.77 29.13 -6.44
C LEU A 255 13.46 30.38 -7.02
N SER A 256 14.53 30.18 -7.80
CA SER A 256 15.27 31.27 -8.45
C SER A 256 14.45 32.06 -9.48
N LYS A 257 13.28 31.56 -9.91
CA LYS A 257 12.39 32.30 -10.81
C LYS A 257 11.66 33.46 -10.12
N GLY A 258 11.61 33.47 -8.79
CA GLY A 258 10.87 34.49 -8.03
C GLY A 258 9.34 34.45 -8.19
N VAL A 259 8.79 33.45 -8.88
CA VAL A 259 7.34 33.26 -9.06
C VAL A 259 6.92 31.82 -8.75
N PRO A 260 5.82 31.60 -8.01
CA PRO A 260 5.36 30.26 -7.67
C PRO A 260 4.90 29.52 -8.93
N PRO A 261 5.32 28.26 -9.14
CA PRO A 261 4.82 27.45 -10.24
C PRO A 261 3.36 27.03 -9.97
N GLU A 262 2.59 26.79 -11.04
CA GLU A 262 1.24 26.21 -10.91
C GLU A 262 1.30 24.79 -10.31
N TYR A 263 2.31 24.02 -10.72
CA TYR A 263 2.59 22.69 -10.18
C TYR A 263 4.09 22.49 -9.99
N ILE A 264 4.43 21.79 -8.91
CA ILE A 264 5.74 21.19 -8.68
C ILE A 264 5.62 19.70 -8.98
N THR A 265 6.40 19.20 -9.94
CA THR A 265 6.48 17.76 -10.21
C THR A 265 7.46 17.13 -9.23
N VAL A 266 6.95 16.27 -8.35
CA VAL A 266 7.72 15.66 -7.25
C VAL A 266 8.36 14.34 -7.68
N PHE A 267 7.65 13.59 -8.53
CA PHE A 267 8.13 12.34 -9.11
C PHE A 267 7.80 12.31 -10.60
N LYS A 268 8.76 11.87 -11.42
CA LYS A 268 8.59 11.71 -12.87
C LYS A 268 9.32 10.49 -13.39
N ALA A 269 8.58 9.54 -13.94
CA ALA A 269 9.15 8.32 -14.52
C ALA A 269 8.53 8.03 -15.89
N LYS A 270 9.38 7.62 -16.84
CA LYS A 270 8.93 6.98 -18.08
C LYS A 270 8.87 5.48 -17.84
N ALA A 271 7.68 4.90 -17.94
CA ALA A 271 7.48 3.47 -17.84
C ALA A 271 8.04 2.76 -19.09
N SER A 272 8.34 1.47 -18.95
CA SER A 272 8.88 0.64 -20.04
C SER A 272 7.94 0.50 -21.24
N GLY A 273 6.63 0.75 -21.09
CA GLY A 273 5.66 0.80 -22.19
C GLY A 273 5.62 2.15 -22.92
N GLY A 274 6.37 3.15 -22.45
CA GLY A 274 6.42 4.50 -23.02
C GLY A 274 5.56 5.52 -22.29
N GLU A 275 4.70 5.08 -21.37
CA GLU A 275 3.83 5.95 -20.59
C GLU A 275 4.63 6.85 -19.64
N MET A 276 4.17 8.08 -19.45
CA MET A 276 4.74 9.02 -18.50
C MET A 276 3.90 9.02 -17.22
N VAL A 277 4.54 8.75 -16.08
CA VAL A 277 3.93 8.80 -14.74
C VAL A 277 4.52 10.00 -14.01
N GLU A 278 3.66 10.94 -13.63
CA GLU A 278 4.04 12.16 -12.94
C GLU A 278 3.18 12.34 -11.70
N MET A 279 3.82 12.66 -10.57
CA MET A 279 3.13 13.06 -9.34
C MET A 279 3.45 14.52 -9.05
N ARG A 280 2.42 15.32 -8.82
CA ARG A 280 2.49 16.79 -8.81
C ARG A 280 1.69 17.36 -7.64
N THR A 281 2.18 18.45 -7.07
CA THR A 281 1.48 19.23 -6.04
C THR A 281 1.46 20.70 -6.44
N THR A 282 0.39 21.42 -6.08
CA THR A 282 0.32 22.88 -6.09
C THR A 282 0.95 23.51 -4.84
N GLY A 283 1.29 22.70 -3.84
CA GLY A 283 1.79 23.13 -2.52
C GLY A 283 0.70 23.70 -1.61
N ASN A 284 -0.59 23.58 -1.96
CA ASN A 284 -1.71 24.09 -1.15
C ASN A 284 -2.79 23.03 -0.87
N GLY A 285 -2.42 21.75 -0.89
CA GLY A 285 -3.32 20.65 -0.60
C GLY A 285 -4.02 20.04 -1.83
N PHE A 286 -3.67 20.48 -3.04
CA PHE A 286 -4.07 19.80 -4.27
C PHE A 286 -2.93 18.93 -4.81
N LEU A 287 -3.21 17.62 -4.92
CA LEU A 287 -2.28 16.61 -5.38
C LEU A 287 -2.82 15.94 -6.64
N GLU A 288 -1.92 15.62 -7.56
CA GLU A 288 -2.26 14.98 -8.81
C GLU A 288 -1.27 13.85 -9.13
N MET A 289 -1.77 12.72 -9.62
CA MET A 289 -0.96 11.76 -10.37
C MET A 289 -1.50 11.66 -11.79
N VAL A 290 -0.65 11.90 -12.78
CA VAL A 290 -0.99 11.81 -14.20
C VAL A 290 -0.21 10.67 -14.84
N ILE A 291 -0.93 9.79 -15.52
CA ILE A 291 -0.40 8.76 -16.38
C ILE A 291 -0.77 9.14 -17.80
N THR A 292 0.21 9.52 -18.63
CA THR A 292 -0.01 9.87 -20.03
C THR A 292 0.47 8.73 -20.94
N ARG A 293 -0.39 8.28 -21.84
CA ARG A 293 -0.06 7.26 -22.84
C ARG A 293 0.49 7.93 -24.11
N PRO A 294 1.47 7.30 -24.79
CA PRO A 294 2.02 7.80 -26.04
C PRO A 294 1.00 7.80 -27.19
#